data_AF-A0A2Z5JNM7-F1
#
_entry.id   AF-A0A2Z5JNM7-F1
#
_cell.length_a   1.000
_cell.length_b   1.000
_cell.length_c   1.000
_cell.angle_alpha   90.00
_cell.angle_beta   90.00
_cell.angle_gamma   90.00
#
_symmetry.space_group_name_H-M   'P 1'
#
loop_
_entity.id
_entity.type
_entity.pdbx_description
1 polymer ?
#
loop_
_entity_poly.entity_id
_entity_poly.type
_entity_poly.pdbx_seq_one_letter_code
_entity_poly.pdbx_strand_id
1 'polypeptide(L)'
;MTDDALASRTEAIRDRYRSTLGTVPGGVQERLRLAQEFGRLPTEEAIAALRHIVLTENPLGARVQQLVHFGQLLSLGRAHPARIHAQGALHAGAGIADLIGVAETALITAGVPAYALGTEIIAELLPPGDDGEERPSDRAGGPVRL
;
A
#
# COMPACT_ATOMS: atom_id res chain seq x y z
N MET A 1 -29.70 -9.37 -25.91
CA MET A 1 -29.64 -9.23 -24.43
C MET A 1 -30.50 -8.02 -24.10
N THR A 2 -31.43 -8.12 -23.15
CA THR A 2 -32.31 -6.98 -22.83
C THR A 2 -31.54 -5.90 -22.07
N ASP A 3 -31.89 -4.63 -22.27
CA ASP A 3 -31.25 -3.50 -21.58
C ASP A 3 -31.39 -3.63 -20.06
N ASP A 4 -32.51 -4.17 -19.58
CA ASP A 4 -32.75 -4.45 -18.15
C ASP A 4 -31.75 -5.45 -17.56
N ALA A 5 -31.38 -6.50 -18.32
CA ALA A 5 -30.40 -7.48 -17.86
C ALA A 5 -29.00 -6.86 -17.77
N LEU A 6 -28.65 -5.97 -18.70
CA LEU A 6 -27.38 -5.25 -18.67
C LEU A 6 -27.32 -4.27 -17.48
N ALA A 7 -28.41 -3.53 -17.25
CA ALA A 7 -28.52 -2.59 -16.13
C ALA A 7 -28.38 -3.30 -14.78
N SER A 8 -29.09 -4.42 -14.60
CA SER A 8 -29.02 -5.24 -13.39
C SER A 8 -27.60 -5.76 -13.10
N ARG A 9 -26.91 -6.30 -14.12
CA ARG A 9 -25.53 -6.77 -13.98
C ARG A 9 -24.55 -5.66 -13.62
N THR A 10 -24.75 -4.48 -14.20
CA THR A 10 -23.91 -3.31 -13.89
C THR A 10 -24.14 -2.84 -12.46
N GLU A 11 -25.39 -2.83 -11.99
CA GLU A 11 -25.71 -2.42 -10.62
C GLU A 11 -25.16 -3.39 -9.58
N ALA A 12 -25.18 -4.69 -9.87
CA ALA A 12 -24.56 -5.70 -9.01
C ALA A 12 -23.06 -5.44 -8.78
N ILE A 13 -22.35 -4.87 -9.76
CA ILE A 13 -20.95 -4.46 -9.58
C ILE A 13 -20.86 -3.24 -8.66
N ARG A 14 -21.74 -2.24 -8.83
CA ARG A 14 -21.80 -1.04 -7.95
C ARG A 14 -22.09 -1.41 -6.51
N ASP A 15 -23.01 -2.35 -6.27
CA ASP A 15 -23.36 -2.86 -4.95
C ASP A 15 -22.14 -3.41 -4.20
N ARG A 16 -21.26 -4.15 -4.89
CA ARG A 16 -20.03 -4.69 -4.29
C ARG A 16 -19.08 -3.58 -3.83
N TYR A 17 -18.93 -2.51 -4.62
CA TYR A 17 -18.12 -1.36 -4.21
C TYR A 17 -18.74 -0.62 -3.04
N ARG A 18 -20.06 -0.38 -3.04
CA ARG A 18 -20.76 0.24 -1.92
C ARG A 18 -20.62 -0.56 -0.63
N SER A 19 -20.73 -1.88 -0.71
CA SER A 19 -20.53 -2.78 0.43
C SER A 19 -19.09 -2.71 0.99
N THR A 20 -18.08 -2.63 0.12
CA THR A 20 -16.67 -2.66 0.54
C THR A 20 -16.13 -1.29 0.97
N LEU A 21 -16.55 -0.22 0.31
CA LEU A 21 -15.96 1.13 0.43
C LEU A 21 -16.95 2.17 0.95
N GLY A 22 -18.22 1.83 1.15
CA GLY A 22 -19.30 2.77 1.46
C GLY A 22 -19.76 3.61 0.27
N THR A 23 -19.04 3.61 -0.86
CA THR A 23 -19.37 4.37 -2.08
C THR A 23 -18.88 3.66 -3.34
N VAL A 24 -19.33 4.13 -4.51
CA VAL A 24 -18.77 3.72 -5.81
C VAL A 24 -17.74 4.77 -6.26
N PRO A 25 -16.44 4.45 -6.35
CA PRO A 25 -15.43 5.40 -6.82
C PRO A 25 -15.73 5.93 -8.22
N GLY A 26 -15.42 7.20 -8.49
CA GLY A 26 -15.67 7.82 -9.79
C GLY A 26 -15.01 7.09 -10.96
N GLY A 27 -13.78 6.61 -10.79
CA GLY A 27 -13.09 5.80 -11.82
C GLY A 27 -13.77 4.45 -12.11
N VAL A 28 -14.51 3.89 -11.15
CA VAL A 28 -15.33 2.69 -11.36
C VAL A 28 -16.59 3.03 -12.15
N GLN A 29 -17.25 4.15 -11.83
CA GLN A 29 -18.42 4.61 -12.58
C GLN A 29 -18.09 4.80 -14.06
N GLU A 30 -16.97 5.46 -14.36
CA GLU A 30 -16.55 5.71 -15.74
C GLU A 30 -16.20 4.41 -16.47
N ARG A 31 -15.49 3.49 -15.82
CA ARG A 31 -15.20 2.17 -16.40
C ARG A 31 -16.46 1.36 -16.69
N LEU A 32 -17.45 1.39 -15.79
CA LEU A 32 -18.73 0.71 -16.03
C LEU A 32 -19.49 1.34 -17.20
N ARG A 33 -19.51 2.68 -17.30
CA ARG A 33 -20.12 3.39 -18.43
C ARG A 33 -19.52 2.95 -19.76
N LEU A 34 -18.18 2.98 -19.87
CA LEU A 34 -17.46 2.51 -21.05
C LEU A 34 -17.69 1.02 -21.33
N ALA A 35 -17.70 0.19 -20.28
CA ALA A 35 -17.90 -1.25 -20.43
C ALA A 35 -19.32 -1.58 -20.95
N GLN A 36 -20.33 -0.81 -20.56
CA GLN A 36 -21.68 -0.91 -21.12
C GLN A 36 -21.73 -0.44 -22.58
N GLU A 37 -21.18 0.74 -22.87
CA GLU A 37 -21.18 1.37 -24.20
C GLU A 37 -20.48 0.49 -25.26
N PHE A 38 -19.38 -0.15 -24.90
CA PHE A 38 -18.53 -0.91 -25.83
C PHE A 38 -18.66 -2.43 -25.70
N GLY A 39 -19.67 -2.93 -24.97
CA GLY A 39 -19.90 -4.38 -24.82
C GLY A 39 -18.76 -5.11 -24.08
N ARG A 40 -18.07 -4.42 -23.17
CA ARG A 40 -16.93 -4.94 -22.38
C ARG A 40 -17.26 -5.23 -20.93
N LEU A 41 -18.55 -5.21 -20.54
CA LEU A 41 -19.01 -5.55 -19.18
C LEU A 41 -18.40 -6.84 -18.59
N PRO A 42 -18.18 -7.94 -19.36
CA PRO A 42 -17.54 -9.14 -18.82
C PRO A 42 -16.16 -8.90 -18.19
N THR A 43 -15.42 -7.88 -18.66
CA THR A 43 -14.13 -7.52 -18.05
C THR A 43 -14.32 -6.95 -16.65
N GLU A 44 -15.31 -6.09 -16.46
CA GLU A 44 -15.64 -5.50 -15.16
C GLU A 44 -16.19 -6.54 -14.18
N GLU A 45 -16.97 -7.49 -14.67
CA GLU A 45 -17.44 -8.63 -13.87
C GLU A 45 -16.29 -9.53 -13.42
N ALA A 46 -15.35 -9.84 -14.31
CA ALA A 46 -14.16 -10.61 -13.96
C ALA A 46 -13.30 -9.90 -12.90
N ILE A 47 -13.13 -8.58 -13.04
CA ILE A 47 -12.42 -7.77 -12.03
C ILE A 47 -13.18 -7.76 -10.72
N ALA A 48 -14.52 -7.60 -10.74
CA ALA A 48 -15.34 -7.62 -9.53
C ALA A 48 -15.35 -8.99 -8.84
N ALA A 49 -15.27 -10.09 -9.61
CA ALA A 49 -15.13 -11.43 -9.09
C ALA A 49 -13.75 -11.66 -8.46
N LEU A 50 -12.67 -11.28 -9.16
CA LEU A 50 -11.31 -11.37 -8.61
C LEU A 50 -11.17 -10.55 -7.33
N ARG A 51 -11.67 -9.32 -7.33
CA ARG A 51 -11.69 -8.46 -6.12
C ARG A 51 -12.45 -9.11 -4.97
N HIS A 52 -13.54 -9.80 -5.23
CA HIS A 52 -14.29 -10.49 -4.18
C HIS A 52 -13.44 -11.60 -3.54
N ILE A 53 -12.80 -12.44 -4.36
CA ILE A 53 -11.93 -13.51 -3.88
C ILE A 53 -10.75 -12.94 -3.09
N VAL A 54 -10.00 -12.03 -3.70
CA VAL A 54 -8.73 -11.56 -3.13
C VAL A 54 -8.93 -10.56 -1.99
N LEU A 55 -10.07 -9.86 -1.93
CA LEU A 55 -10.33 -8.81 -0.94
C LEU A 55 -11.50 -9.06 0.02
N THR A 56 -12.54 -9.78 -0.37
CA THR A 56 -13.69 -10.04 0.54
C THR A 56 -13.52 -11.35 1.28
N GLU A 57 -13.10 -12.41 0.59
CA GLU A 57 -12.91 -13.75 1.17
C GLU A 57 -11.54 -13.94 1.84
N ASN A 58 -10.71 -12.90 1.83
CA ASN A 58 -9.37 -12.93 2.38
C ASN A 58 -9.37 -13.06 3.91
N PRO A 59 -8.48 -13.88 4.50
CA PRO A 59 -8.42 -14.13 5.94
C PRO A 59 -8.12 -12.88 6.80
N LEU A 60 -7.58 -11.80 6.20
CA LEU A 60 -7.32 -10.55 6.91
C LEU A 60 -8.61 -9.78 7.24
N GLY A 61 -9.72 -10.04 6.54
CA GLY A 61 -10.96 -9.29 6.68
C GLY A 61 -10.89 -7.87 6.13
N ALA A 62 -12.04 -7.20 6.08
CA ALA A 62 -12.19 -5.89 5.41
C ALA A 62 -11.38 -4.78 6.09
N ARG A 63 -11.45 -4.67 7.43
CA ARG A 63 -10.75 -3.62 8.18
C ARG A 63 -9.24 -3.63 7.93
N VAL A 64 -8.60 -4.78 8.13
CA VAL A 64 -7.14 -4.91 7.99
C VAL A 64 -6.72 -4.66 6.55
N GLN A 65 -7.45 -5.17 5.56
CA GLN A 65 -7.07 -4.94 4.17
C GLN A 65 -7.17 -3.50 3.72
N GLN A 66 -8.17 -2.76 4.18
CA GLN A 66 -8.26 -1.33 3.86
C GLN A 66 -7.08 -0.57 4.45
N LEU A 67 -6.65 -0.92 5.68
CA LEU A 67 -5.44 -0.37 6.30
C LEU A 67 -4.17 -0.73 5.53
N VAL A 68 -4.04 -1.99 5.07
CA VAL A 68 -2.91 -2.44 4.23
C VAL A 68 -2.84 -1.67 2.92
N HIS A 69 -3.95 -1.57 2.19
CA HIS A 69 -3.99 -0.79 0.94
C HIS A 69 -3.68 0.68 1.17
N PHE A 70 -4.21 1.27 2.24
CA PHE A 70 -3.91 2.65 2.62
C PHE A 70 -2.41 2.86 2.80
N GLY A 71 -1.74 2.01 3.59
CA GLY A 71 -0.29 2.07 3.80
C GLY A 71 0.52 1.91 2.51
N GLN A 72 0.20 0.90 1.69
CA GLN A 72 0.88 0.67 0.42
C GLN A 72 0.76 1.86 -0.54
N LEU A 73 -0.43 2.44 -0.63
CA LEU A 73 -0.69 3.57 -1.52
C LEU A 73 -0.05 4.87 -1.01
N LEU A 74 0.06 5.05 0.31
CA LEU A 74 0.87 6.13 0.89
C LEU A 74 2.33 6.00 0.50
N SER A 75 2.94 4.82 0.69
CA SER A 75 4.34 4.56 0.35
C SER A 75 4.66 4.77 -1.13
N LEU A 76 3.66 4.58 -2.01
CA LEU A 76 3.77 4.82 -3.45
C LEU A 76 3.42 6.27 -3.87
N GLY A 77 3.12 7.17 -2.94
CA GLY A 77 2.72 8.55 -3.22
C GLY A 77 1.37 8.68 -3.94
N ARG A 78 0.50 7.67 -3.87
CA ARG A 78 -0.79 7.63 -4.58
C ARG A 78 -1.91 8.23 -3.73
N ALA A 79 -1.90 9.55 -3.57
CA ALA A 79 -2.76 10.27 -2.65
C ALA A 79 -4.27 10.02 -2.84
N HIS A 80 -4.80 10.07 -4.07
CA HIS A 80 -6.23 9.89 -4.31
C HIS A 80 -6.75 8.50 -3.91
N PRO A 81 -6.19 7.38 -4.39
CA PRO A 81 -6.63 6.06 -3.95
C PRO A 81 -6.32 5.80 -2.47
N ALA A 82 -5.24 6.36 -1.90
CA ALA A 82 -4.99 6.26 -0.46
C ALA A 82 -6.16 6.84 0.37
N ARG A 83 -6.74 7.97 -0.06
CA ARG A 83 -7.93 8.56 0.60
C ARG A 83 -9.16 7.65 0.52
N ILE A 84 -9.38 6.99 -0.62
CA ILE A 84 -10.47 6.03 -0.79
C ILE A 84 -10.33 4.88 0.23
N HIS A 85 -9.12 4.35 0.39
CA HIS A 85 -8.87 3.24 1.30
C HIS A 85 -8.88 3.65 2.78
N ALA A 86 -8.48 4.88 3.11
CA ALA A 86 -8.68 5.42 4.46
C ALA A 86 -10.18 5.51 4.81
N GLN A 87 -11.02 6.00 3.89
CA GLN A 87 -12.47 6.04 4.08
C GLN A 87 -13.07 4.62 4.17
N GLY A 88 -12.63 3.70 3.31
CA GLY A 88 -13.03 2.29 3.36
C GLY A 88 -12.66 1.63 4.69
N ALA A 89 -11.51 1.95 5.28
CA ALA A 89 -11.10 1.45 6.58
C ALA A 89 -12.04 1.94 7.69
N LEU A 90 -12.37 3.23 7.70
CA LEU A 90 -13.33 3.80 8.64
C LEU A 90 -14.71 3.15 8.51
N HIS A 91 -15.16 2.94 7.26
CA HIS A 91 -16.41 2.24 6.98
C HIS A 91 -16.40 0.80 7.53
N ALA A 92 -15.24 0.13 7.46
CA ALA A 92 -15.03 -1.20 8.03
C ALA A 92 -14.75 -1.20 9.55
N GLY A 93 -14.92 -0.08 10.25
CA GLY A 93 -14.80 0.03 11.71
C GLY A 93 -13.39 0.33 12.22
N ALA A 94 -12.46 0.77 11.38
CA ALA A 94 -11.18 1.32 11.86
C ALA A 94 -11.39 2.69 12.53
N GLY A 95 -10.51 3.02 13.46
CA GLY A 95 -10.43 4.35 14.08
C GLY A 95 -9.37 5.25 13.43
N ILE A 96 -9.39 6.53 13.79
CA ILE A 96 -8.35 7.49 13.36
C ILE A 96 -6.96 7.06 13.85
N ALA A 97 -6.87 6.48 15.06
CA ALA A 97 -5.61 5.96 15.60
C ALA A 97 -5.01 4.84 14.71
N ASP A 98 -5.85 3.99 14.10
CA ASP A 98 -5.37 2.95 13.18
C ASP A 98 -4.73 3.58 11.93
N LEU A 99 -5.35 4.64 11.40
CA LEU A 99 -4.82 5.36 10.23
C LEU A 99 -3.49 6.06 10.53
N ILE A 100 -3.36 6.67 11.72
CA ILE A 100 -2.11 7.27 12.18
C ILE A 100 -1.02 6.19 12.28
N GLY A 101 -1.31 5.06 12.92
CA GLY A 101 -0.37 3.95 13.04
C GLY A 101 0.08 3.38 11.70
N VAL A 102 -0.81 3.32 10.69
CA VAL A 102 -0.44 2.95 9.32
C VAL A 102 0.51 3.98 8.70
N ALA A 103 0.27 5.28 8.88
CA ALA A 103 1.14 6.33 8.34
C ALA A 103 2.53 6.32 8.99
N GLU A 104 2.61 6.14 10.31
CA GLU A 104 3.87 5.96 11.05
C GLU A 104 4.62 4.71 10.58
N THR A 105 3.90 3.60 10.39
CA THR A 105 4.47 2.35 9.85
C THR A 105 4.98 2.54 8.41
N ALA A 106 4.28 3.31 7.58
CA ALA A 106 4.70 3.61 6.21
C ALA A 106 5.99 4.45 6.19
N LEU A 107 6.15 5.41 7.11
CA LEU A 107 7.41 6.15 7.27
C LEU A 107 8.58 5.20 7.53
N ILE A 108 8.42 4.23 8.43
CA ILE A 108 9.49 3.29 8.74
C ILE A 108 9.74 2.32 7.57
N THR A 109 8.68 1.72 7.03
CA THR A 109 8.82 0.63 6.04
C THR A 109 9.15 1.10 4.63
N ALA A 110 8.90 2.36 4.28
CA ALA A 110 9.29 2.94 2.99
C ALA A 110 10.40 3.98 3.13
N GLY A 111 10.37 4.81 4.17
CA GLY A 111 11.34 5.89 4.36
C GLY A 111 12.72 5.42 4.82
N VAL A 112 12.79 4.52 5.82
CA VAL A 112 14.09 4.03 6.31
C VAL A 112 14.85 3.22 5.25
N PRO A 113 14.23 2.30 4.49
CA PRO A 113 14.91 1.63 3.38
C PRO A 113 15.41 2.61 2.31
N ALA A 114 14.63 3.64 1.97
CA ALA A 114 15.07 4.67 1.02
C ALA A 114 16.28 5.45 1.54
N TYR A 115 16.27 5.81 2.82
CA TYR A 115 17.42 6.44 3.47
C TYR A 115 18.65 5.52 3.44
N ALA A 116 18.51 4.26 3.86
CA ALA A 116 19.58 3.29 3.90
C ALA A 116 20.22 3.06 2.52
N LEU A 117 19.39 2.84 1.49
CA LEU A 117 19.84 2.71 0.10
C LEU A 117 20.55 3.99 -0.37
N GLY A 118 20.01 5.16 -0.03
CA GLY A 118 20.64 6.44 -0.34
C GLY A 118 22.03 6.58 0.27
N THR A 119 22.19 6.20 1.55
CA THR A 119 23.49 6.21 2.23
C THR A 119 24.47 5.19 1.67
N GLU A 120 24.01 4.01 1.26
CA GLU A 120 24.84 3.00 0.59
C GLU A 120 25.39 3.55 -0.73
N ILE A 121 24.52 4.09 -1.59
CA ILE A 121 24.90 4.73 -2.85
C ILE A 121 25.89 5.89 -2.61
N ILE A 122 25.67 6.71 -1.59
CA ILE A 122 26.59 7.81 -1.26
C ILE A 122 27.95 7.27 -0.83
N ALA A 123 27.99 6.21 -0.01
CA ALA A 123 29.24 5.59 0.43
C ALA A 123 30.05 5.02 -0.74
N GLU A 124 29.39 4.42 -1.74
CA GLU A 124 30.04 3.93 -2.97
C GLU A 124 30.70 5.04 -3.82
N LEU A 125 30.22 6.27 -3.71
CA LEU A 125 30.76 7.42 -4.45
C LEU A 125 31.96 8.08 -3.77
N LEU A 126 32.21 7.77 -2.49
CA LEU A 126 33.37 8.30 -1.78
C LEU A 126 34.62 7.52 -2.21
N PRO A 127 35.79 8.18 -2.27
CA PRO A 127 37.06 7.47 -2.39
C PRO A 127 37.17 6.42 -1.26
N PRO A 128 37.91 5.32 -1.46
CA PRO A 128 38.28 4.46 -0.35
C PRO A 128 38.84 5.34 0.76
N GLY A 129 38.33 5.16 1.99
CA GLY A 129 38.93 5.82 3.14
C GLY A 129 40.41 5.51 3.14
N ASP A 130 41.25 6.51 3.40
CA ASP A 130 42.59 6.24 3.89
C ASP A 130 42.34 5.62 5.27
N ASP A 131 42.22 4.30 5.30
CA ASP A 131 41.99 3.51 6.50
C ASP A 131 43.14 3.88 7.43
N GLY A 132 42.90 4.85 8.31
CA GLY A 132 43.93 5.43 9.14
C GLY A 132 44.65 4.28 9.83
N GLU A 133 45.91 4.04 9.42
CA GLU A 133 46.80 3.10 10.07
C GLU A 133 46.62 3.31 11.56
N GLU A 134 46.08 2.31 12.26
CA GLU A 134 46.26 2.21 13.70
C GLU A 134 47.78 2.23 13.92
N ARG A 135 48.32 3.42 14.19
CA ARG A 135 49.69 3.52 14.67
C ARG A 135 49.71 2.71 15.96
N PRO A 136 50.56 1.67 16.06
CA PRO A 136 50.64 0.88 17.27
C PRO A 136 50.88 1.82 18.44
N SER A 137 49.93 1.90 19.38
CA SER A 137 50.13 2.67 20.59
C SER A 137 51.35 2.08 21.30
N ASP A 138 52.37 2.92 21.52
CA ASP A 138 53.49 2.65 22.42
C ASP A 138 52.94 2.22 23.79
N ARG A 139 52.75 0.92 23.99
CA ARG A 139 52.64 0.34 25.33
C ARG A 139 54.05 0.14 25.85
N ALA A 140 54.61 1.25 26.33
CA ALA A 140 55.75 1.23 27.22
C ALA A 140 55.42 0.36 28.46
N GLY A 141 56.43 -0.39 28.89
CA GLY A 141 56.30 -1.53 29.79
C GLY A 141 55.91 -1.22 31.24
N GLY A 142 55.51 -2.29 31.93
CA GLY A 142 55.39 -2.37 33.38
C GLY A 142 55.15 -3.82 33.80
N PRO A 143 55.91 -4.39 34.75
CA PRO A 143 56.13 -5.82 34.85
C PRO A 143 54.98 -6.57 35.54
N VAL A 144 54.80 -7.82 35.10
CA VAL A 144 54.02 -8.84 35.77
C VAL A 144 54.66 -9.14 37.14
N ARG A 145 53.87 -9.10 38.21
CA ARG A 145 54.19 -9.79 39.47
C ARG A 145 53.22 -10.96 39.66
N LEU A 146 53.84 -12.09 40.00
CA LEU A 146 53.23 -13.39 40.32
C LEU A 146 52.32 -13.30 41.54
#